data_AF-U6D9M4-F1
#
_entry.id   AF-U6D9M4-F1
#
_cell.length_a   1.000
_cell.length_b   1.000
_cell.length_c   1.000
_cell.angle_alpha   90.00
_cell.angle_beta   90.00
_cell.angle_gamma   90.00
#
_symmetry.space_group_name_H-M   'P 1'
#
loop_
_entity.id
_entity.type
_entity.pdbx_description
1 polymer ?
#
loop_
_entity_poly.entity_id
_entity_poly.type
_entity_poly.pdbx_seq_one_letter_code
_entity_poly.pdbx_strand_id
1 'polypeptide(L)'
;EEDGESRYVITDIIGKDSGVGVENLRGSGMIAGESSLAYEEIVTISLVTCRAVGIGAYLVRLGQRVIQVENSHIILTGASALNKVLGREVYTSNNQLGGVQIMHYNGVSHTTVPDDFEGVYTILEWLSYMPKDNHSPVPIITPTDPIDREVGYYPTKSPYDPRWLLAGKPHPTLKGSWQSGFFDHGSFKEIMAPWAQTVVTGRARLGGIPVGVIAVETRTVEVVIPADPANLDSEAKIIQQVGQVWLPDSAYKTAQAIKDFNREKLPLIIFANWRGFSGGMKDMYDQMLKFGAYIVDSLRQYKQPILSYIPPNAELRGGSWVVMDSSINPLCIELYADKESRANILEPEGTVEIKYRKKDLIKTMRRIDPAYKKLVEQLGTPGLSDKDRKDLEGQLKSREQLLLPIYHQVAVQFASLHDKPICMLEKGALTDILEWKTSRTFLYWRLRRLLLEDQIRQEILQASPELSHVHIQSMLRRWFVETEGAVKAYMWDNNQMVVRWLEQHWQAGDGLHSTIRENIKCLKRDSVLKTIRGLVQDNPEVAADCIVYMSQHVSPAERAQVIHLLSTMDSPAST
;
A
#
# COMPACT_ATOMS: atom_id res chain seq x y z
N GLU A 1 -51.67 47.01 12.97
CA GLU A 1 -53.12 46.97 13.19
C GLU A 1 -53.76 46.38 11.95
N GLU A 2 -54.59 45.37 12.14
CA GLU A 2 -55.41 44.77 11.08
C GLU A 2 -56.85 44.84 11.59
N ASP A 3 -57.75 45.44 10.80
CA ASP A 3 -59.14 45.71 11.20
C ASP A 3 -59.33 46.43 12.54
N GLY A 4 -58.40 47.32 12.92
CA GLY A 4 -58.46 48.08 14.17
C GLY A 4 -58.09 47.27 15.43
N GLU A 5 -57.65 46.02 15.26
CA GLU A 5 -57.13 45.17 16.34
C GLU A 5 -55.59 45.12 16.28
N SER A 6 -54.95 45.26 17.45
CA SER A 6 -53.49 45.10 17.57
C SER A 6 -53.14 43.62 17.63
N ARG A 7 -52.34 43.16 16.66
CA ARG A 7 -51.90 41.76 16.53
C ARG A 7 -50.39 41.67 16.53
N TYR A 8 -49.85 40.68 17.23
CA TYR A 8 -48.45 40.30 17.15
C TYR A 8 -48.26 39.33 15.99
N VAL A 9 -47.92 39.88 14.82
CA VAL A 9 -47.54 39.07 13.67
C VAL A 9 -46.24 38.34 14.03
N ILE A 10 -46.28 37.01 13.97
CA ILE A 10 -45.11 36.18 14.20
C ILE A 10 -44.12 36.46 13.08
N THR A 11 -42.99 37.08 13.41
CA THR A 11 -41.87 37.25 12.48
C THR A 11 -40.95 36.03 12.53
N ASP A 12 -40.71 35.52 13.75
CA ASP A 12 -39.74 34.47 14.03
C ASP A 12 -40.27 33.55 15.14
N ILE A 13 -39.95 32.26 15.03
CA ILE A 13 -40.25 31.25 16.06
C ILE A 13 -38.93 30.67 16.53
N ILE A 14 -38.49 31.09 17.72
CA ILE A 14 -37.27 30.57 18.35
C ILE A 14 -37.55 29.23 19.05
N GLY A 15 -38.73 29.09 19.65
CA GLY A 15 -39.08 27.93 20.46
C GLY A 15 -38.46 27.99 21.86
N LYS A 16 -39.23 27.57 22.87
CA LYS A 16 -38.71 27.44 24.25
C LYS A 16 -37.85 26.19 24.41
N ASP A 17 -38.17 25.14 23.67
CA ASP A 17 -37.52 23.85 23.75
C ASP A 17 -36.26 23.83 22.89
N SER A 18 -35.15 23.33 23.46
CA SER A 18 -33.89 23.17 22.74
C SER A 18 -33.87 21.87 21.92
N GLY A 19 -33.11 21.87 20.83
CA GLY A 19 -32.83 20.64 20.08
C GLY A 19 -33.85 20.37 18.98
N VAL A 20 -34.43 21.42 18.40
CA VAL A 20 -35.45 21.35 17.33
C VAL A 20 -35.01 22.04 16.05
N GLY A 21 -33.95 22.86 16.10
CA GLY A 21 -33.55 23.72 15.00
C GLY A 21 -32.08 23.59 14.58
N VAL A 22 -31.53 24.72 14.14
CA VAL A 22 -30.18 24.85 13.57
C VAL A 22 -29.06 24.51 14.56
N GLU A 23 -29.33 24.56 15.86
CA GLU A 23 -28.42 24.12 16.90
C GLU A 23 -28.05 22.64 16.77
N ASN A 24 -28.97 21.79 16.28
CA ASN A 24 -28.70 20.38 16.00
C ASN A 24 -27.76 20.21 14.81
N LEU A 25 -27.88 21.07 13.79
CA LEU A 25 -26.99 21.06 12.63
C LEU A 25 -25.57 21.50 13.03
N ARG A 26 -25.46 22.51 13.89
CA ARG A 26 -24.18 22.91 14.49
C ARG A 26 -23.55 21.76 15.29
N GLY A 27 -24.33 21.10 16.16
CA GLY A 27 -23.87 19.94 16.91
C GLY A 27 -23.44 18.77 16.00
N SER A 28 -24.19 18.52 14.93
CA SER A 28 -23.87 17.53 13.90
C SER A 28 -22.54 17.85 13.19
N GLY A 29 -22.33 19.10 12.80
CA GLY A 29 -21.07 19.55 12.19
C GLY A 29 -19.87 19.41 13.13
N MET A 30 -20.06 19.68 14.42
CA MET A 30 -19.02 19.51 15.43
C MET A 30 -18.53 18.06 15.53
N ILE A 31 -19.44 17.09 15.65
CA ILE A 31 -19.07 15.67 15.73
C ILE A 31 -18.58 15.09 14.40
N ALA A 32 -19.00 15.65 13.26
CA ALA A 32 -18.42 15.33 11.96
C ALA A 32 -16.94 15.75 11.90
N GLY A 33 -16.61 16.96 12.35
CA GLY A 33 -15.23 17.43 12.46
C GLY A 33 -14.37 16.55 13.35
N GLU A 34 -14.88 16.21 14.54
CA GLU A 34 -14.21 15.31 15.48
C GLU A 34 -13.98 13.91 14.88
N SER A 35 -14.98 13.33 14.23
CA SER A 35 -14.85 12.01 13.60
C SER A 35 -13.86 11.99 12.44
N SER A 36 -13.76 13.11 11.70
CA SER A 36 -12.76 13.28 10.65
C SER A 36 -11.34 13.29 11.24
N LEU A 37 -11.13 13.97 12.37
CA LEU A 37 -9.84 14.01 13.05
C LEU A 37 -9.49 12.66 13.68
N ALA A 38 -10.46 12.02 14.35
CA ALA A 38 -10.29 10.71 14.97
C ALA A 38 -9.82 9.65 13.96
N TYR A 39 -10.33 9.67 12.72
CA TYR A 39 -9.84 8.77 11.68
C TYR A 39 -8.36 8.97 11.33
N GLU A 40 -7.84 10.20 11.41
CA GLU A 40 -6.43 10.48 11.15
C GLU A 40 -5.51 10.05 12.30
N GLU A 41 -6.02 9.98 13.53
CA GLU A 41 -5.21 9.75 14.73
C GLU A 41 -5.31 8.33 15.31
N ILE A 42 -6.49 7.70 15.21
CA ILE A 42 -6.81 6.42 15.85
C ILE A 42 -7.58 5.47 14.92
N VAL A 43 -7.64 4.19 15.31
CA VAL A 43 -8.49 3.21 14.65
C VAL A 43 -9.96 3.54 14.88
N THR A 44 -10.70 3.70 13.79
CA THR A 44 -12.15 3.92 13.79
C THR A 44 -12.85 2.77 13.05
N ILE A 45 -13.87 2.18 13.68
CA ILE A 45 -14.70 1.09 13.14
C ILE A 45 -16.16 1.41 13.44
N SER A 46 -17.05 1.20 12.46
CA SER A 46 -18.50 1.42 12.60
C SER A 46 -19.28 0.14 12.30
N LEU A 47 -20.27 -0.18 13.13
CA LEU A 47 -21.24 -1.26 12.90
C LEU A 47 -22.63 -0.65 12.64
N VAL A 48 -23.24 -1.00 11.51
CA VAL A 48 -24.57 -0.54 11.13
C VAL A 48 -25.57 -1.69 11.27
N THR A 49 -26.38 -1.65 12.33
CA THR A 49 -27.35 -2.72 12.68
C THR A 49 -28.76 -2.50 12.10
N CYS A 50 -29.29 -1.28 12.17
CA CYS A 50 -30.66 -0.98 11.74
C CYS A 50 -30.69 0.05 10.62
N ARG A 51 -30.28 1.29 10.92
CA ARG A 51 -30.22 2.38 9.95
C ARG A 51 -29.23 3.45 10.39
N ALA A 52 -28.51 4.01 9.45
CA ALA A 52 -27.71 5.22 9.61
C ALA A 52 -28.26 6.29 8.67
N VAL A 53 -28.79 7.39 9.21
CA VAL A 53 -29.51 8.42 8.44
C VAL A 53 -28.86 9.79 8.62
N GLY A 54 -28.67 10.54 7.53
CA GLY A 54 -28.17 11.91 7.56
C GLY A 54 -26.77 12.00 8.17
N ILE A 55 -26.64 12.69 9.30
CA ILE A 55 -25.34 12.80 10.00
C ILE A 55 -24.78 11.44 10.41
N GLY A 56 -25.62 10.47 10.80
CA GLY A 56 -25.17 9.13 11.14
C GLY A 56 -24.47 8.42 9.97
N ALA A 57 -24.94 8.64 8.74
CA ALA A 57 -24.30 8.10 7.54
C ALA A 57 -22.92 8.75 7.29
N TYR A 58 -22.79 10.05 7.52
CA TYR A 58 -21.51 10.74 7.43
C TYR A 58 -20.52 10.28 8.50
N LEU A 59 -20.94 10.10 9.74
CA LEU A 59 -20.04 9.62 10.82
C LEU A 59 -19.50 8.22 10.50
N VAL A 60 -20.37 7.32 10.02
CA VAL A 60 -20.00 5.98 9.57
C VAL A 60 -18.97 6.06 8.42
N ARG A 61 -19.20 6.93 7.42
CA ARG A 61 -18.24 7.09 6.31
C ARG A 61 -16.93 7.75 6.76
N LEU A 62 -16.97 8.74 7.65
CA LEU A 62 -15.77 9.41 8.17
C LEU A 62 -14.89 8.44 8.97
N GLY A 63 -15.50 7.51 9.70
CA GLY A 63 -14.81 6.39 10.35
C GLY A 63 -14.23 5.35 9.37
N GLN A 64 -14.55 5.44 8.08
CA GLN A 64 -14.13 4.57 6.96
C GLN A 64 -14.48 3.09 7.07
N ARG A 65 -14.08 2.38 8.14
CA ARG A 65 -14.15 0.92 8.26
C ARG A 65 -15.54 0.52 8.72
N VAL A 66 -16.38 0.08 7.78
CA VAL A 66 -17.80 -0.16 8.05
C VAL A 66 -18.15 -1.63 7.93
N ILE A 67 -18.81 -2.15 8.97
CA ILE A 67 -19.47 -3.46 8.98
C ILE A 67 -20.97 -3.20 8.89
N GLN A 68 -21.63 -3.75 7.89
CA GLN A 68 -23.06 -3.55 7.69
C GLN A 68 -23.84 -4.85 7.91
N VAL A 69 -24.76 -4.83 8.88
CA VAL A 69 -25.67 -5.95 9.12
C VAL A 69 -26.68 -6.04 7.97
N GLU A 70 -27.01 -7.25 7.55
CA GLU A 70 -28.04 -7.50 6.55
C GLU A 70 -29.36 -6.83 6.94
N ASN A 71 -30.13 -6.38 5.95
CA ASN A 71 -31.36 -5.60 6.11
C ASN A 71 -31.21 -4.19 6.72
N SER A 72 -30.02 -3.77 7.13
CA SER A 72 -29.76 -2.37 7.51
C SER A 72 -29.51 -1.47 6.29
N HIS A 73 -29.57 -0.15 6.48
CA HIS A 73 -29.27 0.83 5.43
C HIS A 73 -28.54 2.08 5.90
N ILE A 74 -27.65 2.59 5.04
CA ILE A 74 -26.91 3.86 5.20
C ILE A 74 -27.45 4.85 4.17
N ILE A 75 -28.19 5.87 4.60
CA ILE A 75 -28.86 6.81 3.68
C ILE A 75 -28.70 8.26 4.12
N LEU A 76 -28.77 9.19 3.17
CA LEU A 76 -28.87 10.62 3.48
C LEU A 76 -30.33 11.05 3.61
N THR A 77 -31.19 10.60 2.69
CA THR A 77 -32.61 10.91 2.65
C THR A 77 -33.41 9.63 2.39
N GLY A 78 -34.58 9.50 3.04
CA GLY A 78 -35.44 8.32 2.90
C GLY A 78 -36.13 8.22 1.54
N ALA A 79 -36.42 6.99 1.10
CA ALA A 79 -37.11 6.69 -0.15
C ALA A 79 -38.48 7.39 -0.25
N SER A 80 -39.25 7.39 0.84
CA SER A 80 -40.56 8.08 0.88
C SER A 80 -40.45 9.59 0.67
N ALA A 81 -39.40 10.22 1.20
CA ALA A 81 -39.15 11.64 0.99
C ALA A 81 -38.74 11.94 -0.46
N LEU A 82 -37.88 11.11 -1.05
CA LEU A 82 -37.49 11.24 -2.46
C LEU A 82 -38.70 11.07 -3.40
N ASN A 83 -39.54 10.06 -3.16
CA ASN A 83 -40.77 9.84 -3.94
C ASN A 83 -41.70 11.05 -3.87
N LYS A 84 -41.85 11.66 -2.67
CA LYS A 84 -42.66 12.85 -2.50
C LYS A 84 -42.12 14.06 -3.26
N VAL A 85 -40.80 14.23 -3.31
CA VAL A 85 -40.14 15.30 -4.08
C VAL A 85 -40.28 15.06 -5.59
N LEU A 86 -40.17 13.82 -6.03
CA LEU A 86 -40.29 13.43 -7.45
C LEU A 86 -41.74 13.34 -7.92
N GLY A 87 -42.72 13.41 -7.02
CA GLY A 87 -44.16 13.34 -7.33
C GLY A 87 -44.65 11.96 -7.78
N ARG A 88 -43.82 10.92 -7.66
CA ARG A 88 -44.13 9.53 -8.06
C ARG A 88 -43.35 8.52 -7.22
N GLU A 89 -43.86 7.29 -7.15
CA GLU A 89 -43.23 6.20 -6.40
C GLU A 89 -42.06 5.59 -7.20
N VAL A 90 -40.86 6.15 -7.02
CA VAL A 90 -39.63 5.71 -7.71
C VAL A 90 -38.91 4.60 -6.94
N TYR A 91 -38.75 4.81 -5.63
CA TYR A 91 -38.00 3.91 -4.76
C TYR A 91 -38.94 3.14 -3.82
N THR A 92 -38.73 1.85 -3.71
CA THR A 92 -39.61 0.93 -2.96
C THR A 92 -39.18 0.73 -1.50
N SER A 93 -37.90 0.95 -1.20
CA SER A 93 -37.33 0.74 0.12
C SER A 93 -36.08 1.58 0.34
N ASN A 94 -35.78 1.95 1.59
CA ASN A 94 -34.50 2.56 1.94
C ASN A 94 -33.32 1.62 1.67
N ASN A 95 -33.53 0.30 1.73
CA ASN A 95 -32.49 -0.67 1.38
C ASN A 95 -32.12 -0.54 -0.11
N GLN A 96 -33.04 -0.13 -0.99
CA GLN A 96 -32.73 0.11 -2.41
C GLN A 96 -31.73 1.27 -2.60
N LEU A 97 -31.66 2.19 -1.64
CA LEU A 97 -30.78 3.37 -1.68
C LEU A 97 -29.45 3.12 -0.95
N GLY A 98 -29.50 2.39 0.17
CA GLY A 98 -28.37 2.31 1.09
C GLY A 98 -28.17 0.96 1.77
N GLY A 99 -28.85 -0.08 1.29
CA GLY A 99 -28.67 -1.45 1.78
C GLY A 99 -27.31 -2.03 1.36
N VAL A 100 -27.05 -3.25 1.83
CA VAL A 100 -25.80 -3.98 1.57
C VAL A 100 -25.50 -4.14 0.08
N GLN A 101 -26.52 -4.33 -0.75
CA GLN A 101 -26.40 -4.47 -2.20
C GLN A 101 -25.95 -3.18 -2.91
N ILE A 102 -25.98 -2.03 -2.21
CA ILE A 102 -25.42 -0.77 -2.70
C ILE A 102 -24.07 -0.52 -2.03
N MET A 103 -24.05 -0.49 -0.69
CA MET A 103 -22.90 0.00 0.07
C MET A 103 -21.73 -1.00 0.09
N HIS A 104 -21.98 -2.30 0.03
CA HIS A 104 -20.90 -3.29 -0.09
C HIS A 104 -20.33 -3.27 -1.52
N TYR A 105 -21.19 -3.07 -2.53
CA TYR A 105 -20.83 -3.06 -3.96
C TYR A 105 -20.19 -1.76 -4.45
N ASN A 106 -20.19 -0.70 -3.64
CA ASN A 106 -19.51 0.57 -3.92
C ASN A 106 -18.33 0.87 -2.97
N GLY A 107 -18.03 -0.04 -2.03
CA GLY A 107 -16.89 0.08 -1.11
C GLY A 107 -17.12 0.93 0.14
N VAL A 108 -18.32 1.46 0.37
CA VAL A 108 -18.64 2.15 1.64
C VAL A 108 -18.68 1.17 2.80
N SER A 109 -19.24 -0.02 2.59
CA SER A 109 -19.20 -1.12 3.54
C SER A 109 -18.07 -2.08 3.22
N HIS A 110 -17.16 -2.25 4.16
CA HIS A 110 -15.99 -3.13 4.03
C HIS A 110 -16.38 -4.59 4.15
N THR A 111 -17.44 -4.92 4.89
CA THR A 111 -17.99 -6.28 4.94
C THR A 111 -19.46 -6.27 5.36
N THR A 112 -20.12 -7.40 5.17
CA THR A 112 -21.52 -7.64 5.55
C THR A 112 -21.63 -8.83 6.48
N VAL A 113 -22.57 -8.76 7.42
CA VAL A 113 -22.80 -9.79 8.43
C VAL A 113 -24.29 -10.08 8.58
N PRO A 114 -24.70 -11.31 8.92
CA PRO A 114 -26.12 -11.66 9.01
C PRO A 114 -26.81 -11.01 10.21
N ASP A 115 -26.08 -10.74 11.29
CA ASP A 115 -26.61 -10.20 12.54
C ASP A 115 -25.58 -9.37 13.32
N ASP A 116 -26.04 -8.74 14.41
CA ASP A 116 -25.22 -7.89 15.27
C ASP A 116 -24.08 -8.66 15.96
N PHE A 117 -24.29 -9.94 16.29
CA PHE A 117 -23.31 -10.76 16.99
C PHE A 117 -22.11 -11.03 16.09
N GLU A 118 -22.36 -11.47 14.85
CA GLU A 118 -21.33 -11.63 13.81
C GLU A 118 -20.67 -10.28 13.46
N GLY A 119 -21.43 -9.18 13.56
CA GLY A 119 -20.89 -7.82 13.48
C GLY A 119 -19.84 -7.54 14.54
N VAL A 120 -20.16 -7.77 15.81
CA VAL A 120 -19.21 -7.58 16.93
C VAL A 120 -18.04 -8.55 16.85
N TYR A 121 -18.27 -9.80 16.46
CA TYR A 121 -17.20 -10.77 16.23
C TYR A 121 -16.22 -10.25 15.17
N THR A 122 -16.74 -9.70 14.07
CA THR A 122 -15.91 -9.13 12.99
C THR A 122 -15.13 -7.89 13.45
N ILE A 123 -15.68 -7.05 14.32
CA ILE A 123 -14.93 -5.94 14.95
C ILE A 123 -13.71 -6.49 15.70
N LEU A 124 -13.91 -7.50 16.55
CA LEU A 124 -12.83 -8.11 17.33
C LEU A 124 -11.82 -8.82 16.43
N GLU A 125 -12.29 -9.49 15.37
CA GLU A 125 -11.43 -10.11 14.36
C GLU A 125 -10.55 -9.06 13.67
N TRP A 126 -11.08 -7.90 13.28
CA TRP A 126 -10.28 -6.81 12.71
C TRP A 126 -9.30 -6.20 13.71
N LEU A 127 -9.75 -5.92 14.94
CA LEU A 127 -8.89 -5.41 16.00
C LEU A 127 -7.74 -6.38 16.34
N SER A 128 -7.91 -7.69 16.10
CA SER A 128 -6.85 -8.68 16.32
C SER A 128 -5.60 -8.45 15.45
N TYR A 129 -5.70 -7.71 14.35
CA TYR A 129 -4.56 -7.33 13.50
C TYR A 129 -3.93 -6.00 13.93
N MET A 130 -4.68 -5.15 14.62
CA MET A 130 -4.33 -3.75 14.86
C MET A 130 -3.63 -3.57 16.22
N PRO A 131 -2.73 -2.57 16.37
CA PRO A 131 -2.16 -2.21 17.66
C PRO A 131 -3.24 -1.82 18.67
N LYS A 132 -2.97 -2.04 19.96
CA LYS A 132 -3.89 -1.68 21.07
C LYS A 132 -4.14 -0.16 21.18
N ASP A 133 -3.19 0.65 20.73
CA ASP A 133 -3.23 2.11 20.72
C ASP A 133 -2.30 2.64 19.61
N ASN A 134 -2.36 3.95 19.32
CA ASN A 134 -1.53 4.58 18.30
C ASN A 134 -0.08 4.85 18.77
N HIS A 135 0.39 4.26 19.86
CA HIS A 135 1.80 4.32 20.30
C HIS A 135 2.43 2.93 20.43
N SER A 136 1.67 1.88 20.19
CA SER A 136 2.08 0.49 20.32
C SER A 136 2.48 -0.12 18.98
N PRO A 137 3.39 -1.12 18.99
CA PRO A 137 3.67 -1.92 17.80
C PRO A 137 2.47 -2.82 17.46
N VAL A 138 2.48 -3.34 16.24
CA VAL A 138 1.49 -4.34 15.80
C VAL A 138 1.56 -5.63 16.63
N PRO A 139 0.41 -6.29 16.92
CA PRO A 139 0.35 -7.46 17.77
C PRO A 139 0.85 -8.71 17.04
N ILE A 140 2.14 -9.01 17.15
CA ILE A 140 2.75 -10.21 16.55
C ILE A 140 2.49 -11.41 17.46
N ILE A 141 1.88 -12.46 16.92
CA ILE A 141 1.51 -13.69 17.65
C ILE A 141 2.42 -14.84 17.25
N THR A 142 2.49 -15.88 18.10
CA THR A 142 3.15 -17.13 17.70
C THR A 142 2.28 -17.84 16.65
N PRO A 143 2.79 -18.07 15.43
CA PRO A 143 2.00 -18.73 14.40
C PRO A 143 1.88 -20.22 14.67
N THR A 144 0.72 -20.79 14.33
CA THR A 144 0.55 -22.25 14.18
C THR A 144 1.05 -22.74 12.83
N ASP A 145 1.05 -21.87 11.82
CA ASP A 145 1.55 -22.15 10.48
C ASP A 145 3.06 -21.88 10.38
N PRO A 146 3.92 -22.90 10.13
CA PRO A 146 5.37 -22.74 10.14
C PRO A 146 5.87 -21.64 9.21
N ILE A 147 6.92 -20.95 9.64
CA ILE A 147 7.56 -19.88 8.87
C ILE A 147 8.41 -20.47 7.74
N ASP A 148 9.07 -21.59 8.01
CA ASP A 148 10.06 -22.26 7.16
C ASP A 148 9.47 -23.20 6.11
N ARG A 149 8.14 -23.32 6.04
CA ARG A 149 7.49 -24.11 4.99
C ARG A 149 7.57 -23.45 3.62
N GLU A 150 7.52 -24.26 2.57
CA GLU A 150 7.30 -23.76 1.22
C GLU A 150 5.85 -23.27 1.01
N VAL A 151 5.68 -22.39 0.04
CA VAL A 151 4.35 -22.04 -0.50
C VAL A 151 3.88 -23.14 -1.45
N GLY A 152 2.76 -23.78 -1.11
CA GLY A 152 2.25 -24.93 -1.86
C GLY A 152 1.54 -24.57 -3.17
N TYR A 153 0.78 -23.48 -3.20
CA TYR A 153 0.11 -22.98 -4.40
C TYR A 153 1.09 -22.22 -5.29
N TYR A 154 1.11 -22.49 -6.60
CA TYR A 154 2.00 -21.82 -7.55
C TYR A 154 1.20 -20.99 -8.57
N PRO A 155 1.39 -19.65 -8.62
CA PRO A 155 0.77 -18.78 -9.62
C PRO A 155 1.07 -19.19 -11.07
N THR A 156 0.03 -19.32 -11.89
CA THR A 156 0.13 -19.73 -13.30
C THR A 156 0.04 -18.55 -14.26
N LYS A 157 0.48 -18.74 -15.50
CA LYS A 157 0.21 -17.79 -16.60
C LYS A 157 -1.27 -17.70 -16.94
N SER A 158 -2.00 -18.81 -16.81
CA SER A 158 -3.45 -18.82 -16.98
C SER A 158 -4.11 -18.07 -15.83
N PRO A 159 -5.22 -17.33 -16.07
CA PRO A 159 -5.94 -16.64 -15.03
C PRO A 159 -6.39 -17.56 -13.87
N TYR A 160 -6.30 -17.05 -12.65
CA TYR A 160 -6.63 -17.75 -11.41
C TYR A 160 -7.17 -16.78 -10.36
N ASP A 161 -7.84 -17.30 -9.34
CA ASP A 161 -8.27 -16.48 -8.20
C ASP A 161 -7.06 -16.11 -7.32
N PRO A 162 -6.74 -14.82 -7.16
CA PRO A 162 -5.59 -14.43 -6.36
C PRO A 162 -5.71 -14.88 -4.90
N ARG A 163 -6.92 -15.12 -4.38
CA ARG A 163 -7.12 -15.63 -3.01
C ARG A 163 -6.42 -16.97 -2.79
N TRP A 164 -6.23 -17.78 -3.84
CA TRP A 164 -5.47 -19.03 -3.75
C TRP A 164 -3.98 -18.81 -3.51
N LEU A 165 -3.40 -17.74 -4.05
CA LEU A 165 -2.00 -17.37 -3.77
C LEU A 165 -1.84 -16.85 -2.35
N LEU A 166 -2.86 -16.16 -1.82
CA LEU A 166 -2.84 -15.57 -0.48
C LEU A 166 -3.09 -16.62 0.61
N ALA A 167 -4.24 -17.30 0.56
CA ALA A 167 -4.76 -18.17 1.63
C ALA A 167 -4.60 -19.68 1.34
N GLY A 168 -4.29 -20.03 0.08
CA GLY A 168 -4.27 -21.41 -0.39
C GLY A 168 -5.62 -21.85 -0.92
N LYS A 169 -5.72 -23.14 -1.28
CA LYS A 169 -6.96 -23.73 -1.80
C LYS A 169 -7.03 -25.23 -1.50
N PRO A 170 -8.22 -25.85 -1.57
CA PRO A 170 -8.34 -27.30 -1.56
C PRO A 170 -7.49 -27.93 -2.68
N HIS A 171 -6.78 -29.01 -2.37
CA HIS A 171 -5.92 -29.68 -3.33
C HIS A 171 -6.78 -30.31 -4.45
N PRO A 172 -6.48 -30.07 -5.74
CA PRO A 172 -7.36 -30.48 -6.84
C PRO A 172 -7.47 -32.01 -7.00
N THR A 173 -6.39 -32.76 -6.74
CA THR A 173 -6.36 -34.23 -6.90
C THR A 173 -6.45 -35.02 -5.59
N LEU A 174 -5.75 -34.58 -4.54
CA LEU A 174 -5.74 -35.22 -3.22
C LEU A 174 -6.92 -34.73 -2.37
N LYS A 175 -8.03 -35.49 -2.35
CA LYS A 175 -9.20 -35.18 -1.51
C LYS A 175 -8.78 -35.05 -0.03
N GLY A 176 -9.24 -33.98 0.61
CA GLY A 176 -8.93 -33.69 2.03
C GLY A 176 -7.57 -33.04 2.28
N SER A 177 -6.74 -32.85 1.25
CA SER A 177 -5.47 -32.11 1.37
C SER A 177 -5.67 -30.62 1.05
N TRP A 178 -4.91 -29.76 1.73
CA TRP A 178 -4.88 -28.32 1.51
C TRP A 178 -3.59 -27.91 0.82
N GLN A 179 -3.70 -27.15 -0.26
CA GLN A 179 -2.56 -26.53 -0.92
C GLN A 179 -2.32 -25.16 -0.28
N SER A 180 -1.24 -25.02 0.48
CA SER A 180 -0.95 -23.81 1.27
C SER A 180 -0.70 -22.58 0.40
N GLY A 181 -1.24 -21.43 0.84
CA GLY A 181 -0.94 -20.12 0.25
C GLY A 181 0.30 -19.48 0.87
N PHE A 182 0.54 -18.22 0.51
CA PHE A 182 1.65 -17.43 1.00
C PHE A 182 1.51 -17.06 2.48
N PHE A 183 0.31 -16.66 2.92
CA PHE A 183 0.03 -16.26 4.29
C PHE A 183 -0.29 -17.44 5.20
N ASP A 184 -0.36 -17.16 6.50
CA ASP A 184 -0.73 -18.14 7.50
C ASP A 184 -2.15 -18.65 7.24
N HIS A 185 -2.32 -19.97 7.33
CA HIS A 185 -3.63 -20.60 7.07
C HIS A 185 -4.76 -19.95 7.88
N GLY A 186 -5.85 -19.59 7.20
CA GLY A 186 -7.03 -18.96 7.81
C GLY A 186 -6.87 -17.49 8.22
N SER A 187 -5.68 -16.89 8.03
CA SER A 187 -5.42 -15.52 8.48
C SER A 187 -5.86 -14.43 7.51
N PHE A 188 -6.05 -14.72 6.23
CA PHE A 188 -6.47 -13.72 5.25
C PHE A 188 -7.96 -13.40 5.39
N LYS A 189 -8.28 -12.14 5.64
CA LYS A 189 -9.63 -11.60 5.79
C LYS A 189 -9.81 -10.45 4.80
N GLU A 190 -10.62 -10.70 3.78
CA GLU A 190 -10.90 -9.76 2.70
C GLU A 190 -11.84 -8.64 3.16
N ILE A 191 -11.66 -7.44 2.59
CA ILE A 191 -12.54 -6.29 2.76
C ILE A 191 -12.91 -5.68 1.41
N MET A 192 -14.09 -5.09 1.32
CA MET A 192 -14.65 -4.45 0.12
C MET A 192 -14.69 -5.42 -1.07
N ALA A 193 -15.00 -6.70 -0.83
CA ALA A 193 -14.84 -7.78 -1.79
C ALA A 193 -15.63 -7.60 -3.12
N PRO A 194 -16.94 -7.26 -3.10
CA PRO A 194 -17.73 -7.20 -4.33
C PRO A 194 -17.54 -5.90 -5.12
N TRP A 195 -16.91 -4.88 -4.53
CA TRP A 195 -16.57 -3.63 -5.21
C TRP A 195 -15.18 -3.69 -5.84
N ALA A 196 -15.05 -3.21 -7.08
CA ALA A 196 -13.79 -3.12 -7.82
C ALA A 196 -12.99 -4.44 -7.74
N GLN A 197 -13.62 -5.54 -8.14
CA GLN A 197 -13.10 -6.90 -7.88
C GLN A 197 -11.82 -7.22 -8.66
N THR A 198 -11.38 -6.32 -9.56
CA THR A 198 -10.07 -6.42 -10.23
C THR A 198 -8.90 -6.25 -9.26
N VAL A 199 -9.13 -5.71 -8.06
CA VAL A 199 -8.17 -5.68 -6.95
C VAL A 199 -8.78 -6.31 -5.69
N VAL A 200 -7.99 -7.14 -5.02
CA VAL A 200 -8.33 -7.80 -3.76
C VAL A 200 -7.56 -7.12 -2.64
N THR A 201 -8.28 -6.66 -1.61
CA THR A 201 -7.70 -5.96 -0.46
C THR A 201 -8.15 -6.63 0.84
N GLY A 202 -7.25 -6.75 1.81
CA GLY A 202 -7.54 -7.47 3.04
C GLY A 202 -6.43 -7.36 4.07
N ARG A 203 -6.60 -8.07 5.18
CA ARG A 203 -5.57 -8.24 6.21
C ARG A 203 -5.16 -9.70 6.27
N ALA A 204 -3.90 -9.97 6.59
CA ALA A 204 -3.41 -11.34 6.80
C ALA A 204 -2.34 -11.37 7.89
N ARG A 205 -1.85 -12.58 8.20
CA ARG A 205 -0.63 -12.77 8.99
C ARG A 205 0.43 -13.52 8.20
N LEU A 206 1.68 -13.07 8.29
CA LEU A 206 2.87 -13.75 7.75
C LEU A 206 3.76 -14.16 8.93
N GLY A 207 3.78 -15.45 9.27
CA GLY A 207 4.50 -15.95 10.45
C GLY A 207 4.03 -15.27 11.73
N GLY A 208 2.73 -14.98 11.83
CA GLY A 208 2.14 -14.29 12.95
C GLY A 208 2.31 -12.77 12.94
N ILE A 209 2.91 -12.16 11.91
CA ILE A 209 2.99 -10.69 11.77
C ILE A 209 1.76 -10.19 11.01
N PRO A 210 0.91 -9.32 11.58
CA PRO A 210 -0.26 -8.81 10.87
C PRO A 210 0.15 -7.78 9.81
N VAL A 211 -0.45 -7.88 8.62
CA VAL A 211 -0.17 -7.02 7.48
C VAL A 211 -1.44 -6.66 6.71
N GLY A 212 -1.47 -5.47 6.13
CA GLY A 212 -2.36 -5.12 5.04
C GLY A 212 -1.91 -5.82 3.76
N VAL A 213 -2.85 -6.24 2.92
CA VAL A 213 -2.60 -7.02 1.71
C VAL A 213 -3.35 -6.41 0.54
N ILE A 214 -2.63 -6.25 -0.58
CA ILE A 214 -3.21 -5.88 -1.88
C ILE A 214 -2.73 -6.91 -2.90
N ALA A 215 -3.68 -7.50 -3.64
CA ALA A 215 -3.40 -8.44 -4.73
C ALA A 215 -4.29 -8.15 -5.93
N VAL A 216 -3.91 -8.65 -7.10
CA VAL A 216 -4.58 -8.33 -8.36
C VAL A 216 -5.31 -9.54 -8.91
N GLU A 217 -6.55 -9.34 -9.33
CA GLU A 217 -7.30 -10.35 -10.06
C GLU A 217 -6.75 -10.49 -11.49
N THR A 218 -6.65 -11.73 -11.96
CA THR A 218 -6.11 -12.03 -13.29
C THR A 218 -7.19 -12.43 -14.27
N ARG A 219 -8.37 -12.84 -13.77
CA ARG A 219 -9.55 -13.14 -14.58
C ARG A 219 -10.24 -11.85 -15.00
N THR A 220 -10.96 -11.91 -16.12
CA THR A 220 -11.95 -10.88 -16.43
C THR A 220 -13.08 -10.96 -15.39
N VAL A 221 -13.39 -9.82 -14.78
CA VAL A 221 -14.46 -9.65 -13.81
C VAL A 221 -15.69 -9.12 -14.52
N GLU A 222 -16.87 -9.61 -14.14
CA GLU A 222 -18.15 -9.06 -14.60
C GLU A 222 -18.79 -8.26 -13.47
N VAL A 223 -19.07 -6.98 -13.72
CA VAL A 223 -19.71 -6.08 -12.77
C VAL A 223 -21.09 -5.73 -13.29
N VAL A 224 -22.11 -6.01 -12.48
CA VAL A 224 -23.49 -5.62 -12.76
C VAL A 224 -23.73 -4.23 -12.20
N ILE A 225 -23.91 -3.25 -13.08
CA ILE A 225 -24.38 -1.91 -12.72
C ILE A 225 -25.90 -1.95 -12.67
N PRO A 226 -26.53 -1.65 -11.52
CA PRO A 226 -27.99 -1.64 -11.41
C PRO A 226 -28.60 -0.54 -12.28
N ALA A 227 -29.82 -0.78 -12.77
CA ALA A 227 -30.62 0.26 -13.42
C ALA A 227 -30.91 1.40 -12.41
N ASP A 228 -30.96 2.63 -12.90
CA ASP A 228 -31.43 3.77 -12.10
C ASP A 228 -32.97 3.82 -12.14
N PRO A 229 -33.68 3.55 -11.02
CA PRO A 229 -35.14 3.58 -11.00
C PRO A 229 -35.73 4.95 -11.33
N ALA A 230 -34.97 6.04 -11.17
CA ALA A 230 -35.43 7.38 -11.51
C ALA A 230 -35.42 7.66 -13.02
N ASN A 231 -34.67 6.88 -13.80
CA ASN A 231 -34.53 7.02 -15.24
C ASN A 231 -35.14 5.81 -15.96
N LEU A 232 -36.24 6.03 -16.69
CA LEU A 232 -36.97 4.97 -17.39
C LEU A 232 -36.19 4.31 -18.52
N ASP A 233 -35.20 5.02 -19.10
CA ASP A 233 -34.34 4.50 -20.16
C ASP A 233 -33.12 3.74 -19.59
N SER A 234 -32.98 3.68 -18.26
CA SER A 234 -31.89 2.97 -17.60
C SER A 234 -32.23 1.48 -17.45
N GLU A 235 -31.32 0.64 -17.91
CA GLU A 235 -31.36 -0.81 -17.70
C GLU A 235 -30.10 -1.26 -16.96
N ALA A 236 -30.18 -2.42 -16.30
CA ALA A 236 -29.02 -3.02 -15.66
C ALA A 236 -28.00 -3.43 -16.72
N LYS A 237 -26.74 -3.05 -16.51
CA LYS A 237 -25.66 -3.29 -17.49
C LYS A 237 -24.61 -4.20 -16.87
N ILE A 238 -24.13 -5.14 -17.66
CA ILE A 238 -22.99 -5.98 -17.29
C ILE A 238 -21.76 -5.40 -17.99
N ILE A 239 -20.77 -4.98 -17.22
CA ILE A 239 -19.50 -4.48 -17.72
C ILE A 239 -18.43 -5.52 -17.43
N GLN A 240 -17.67 -5.86 -18.46
CA GLN A 240 -16.47 -6.68 -18.33
C GLN A 240 -15.28 -5.79 -18.00
N GLN A 241 -14.61 -6.11 -16.89
CA GLN A 241 -13.38 -5.46 -16.44
C GLN A 241 -12.23 -6.44 -16.60
N VAL A 242 -11.20 -6.03 -17.32
CA VAL A 242 -10.05 -6.90 -17.59
C VAL A 242 -9.17 -7.00 -16.34
N GLY A 243 -8.75 -8.22 -15.98
CA GLY A 243 -7.78 -8.45 -14.92
C GLY A 243 -6.42 -7.80 -15.23
N GLN A 244 -5.58 -7.64 -14.22
CA GLN A 244 -4.26 -7.00 -14.33
C GLN A 244 -4.28 -5.53 -14.82
N VAL A 245 -5.43 -4.85 -14.81
CA VAL A 245 -5.55 -3.44 -15.22
C VAL A 245 -6.16 -2.63 -14.09
N TRP A 246 -5.58 -1.46 -13.82
CA TRP A 246 -6.22 -0.49 -12.94
C TRP A 246 -7.29 0.30 -13.70
N LEU A 247 -8.50 0.25 -13.17
CA LEU A 247 -9.68 1.02 -13.57
C LEU A 247 -9.99 2.07 -12.47
N PRO A 248 -10.87 3.06 -12.72
CA PRO A 248 -11.13 4.13 -11.76
C PRO A 248 -11.52 3.62 -10.37
N ASP A 249 -12.36 2.60 -10.33
CA ASP A 249 -12.83 1.95 -9.10
C ASP A 249 -11.71 1.21 -8.35
N SER A 250 -10.88 0.44 -9.06
CA SER A 250 -9.78 -0.34 -8.47
C SER A 250 -8.60 0.53 -8.06
N ALA A 251 -8.30 1.61 -8.78
CA ALA A 251 -7.33 2.61 -8.32
C ALA A 251 -7.82 3.33 -7.06
N TYR A 252 -9.11 3.67 -6.99
CA TYR A 252 -9.68 4.28 -5.79
C TYR A 252 -9.69 3.30 -4.61
N LYS A 253 -10.11 2.04 -4.81
CA LYS A 253 -10.06 0.97 -3.79
C LYS A 253 -8.64 0.74 -3.28
N THR A 254 -7.66 0.70 -4.19
CA THR A 254 -6.24 0.55 -3.85
C THR A 254 -5.77 1.71 -2.97
N ALA A 255 -6.02 2.96 -3.38
CA ALA A 255 -5.62 4.13 -2.60
C ALA A 255 -6.32 4.20 -1.24
N GLN A 256 -7.61 3.85 -1.17
CA GLN A 256 -8.36 3.81 0.08
C GLN A 256 -7.80 2.74 1.03
N ALA A 257 -7.53 1.53 0.56
CA ALA A 257 -6.94 0.47 1.37
C ALA A 257 -5.57 0.87 1.93
N ILE A 258 -4.72 1.52 1.13
CA ILE A 258 -3.42 2.03 1.59
C ILE A 258 -3.62 3.09 2.70
N LYS A 259 -4.57 4.00 2.53
CA LYS A 259 -4.88 5.01 3.57
C LYS A 259 -5.36 4.40 4.88
N ASP A 260 -6.24 3.40 4.78
CA ASP A 260 -6.81 2.70 5.94
C ASP A 260 -5.71 1.94 6.69
N PHE A 261 -4.89 1.15 5.98
CA PHE A 261 -3.83 0.34 6.57
C PHE A 261 -2.70 1.18 7.19
N ASN A 262 -2.36 2.33 6.60
CA ASN A 262 -1.39 3.27 7.17
C ASN A 262 -1.85 3.81 8.53
N ARG A 263 -3.14 4.14 8.66
CA ARG A 263 -3.75 4.64 9.91
C ARG A 263 -3.92 3.54 10.96
N GLU A 264 -4.01 2.29 10.53
CA GLU A 264 -3.94 1.11 11.40
C GLU A 264 -2.51 0.77 11.83
N LYS A 265 -1.51 1.47 11.27
CA LYS A 265 -0.08 1.21 11.47
C LYS A 265 0.34 -0.18 11.06
N LEU A 266 -0.33 -0.76 10.06
CA LEU A 266 0.02 -2.05 9.52
C LEU A 266 1.16 -1.92 8.51
N PRO A 267 2.13 -2.85 8.48
CA PRO A 267 2.93 -3.06 7.29
C PRO A 267 2.06 -3.48 6.12
N LEU A 268 2.52 -3.21 4.90
CA LEU A 268 1.78 -3.51 3.68
C LEU A 268 2.55 -4.51 2.81
N ILE A 269 1.85 -5.51 2.29
CA ILE A 269 2.38 -6.39 1.24
C ILE A 269 1.52 -6.24 -0.01
N ILE A 270 2.16 -5.88 -1.12
CA ILE A 270 1.52 -5.71 -2.43
C ILE A 270 2.01 -6.84 -3.35
N PHE A 271 1.12 -7.75 -3.73
CA PHE A 271 1.39 -8.74 -4.78
C PHE A 271 1.12 -8.10 -6.14
N ALA A 272 2.13 -7.41 -6.67
CA ALA A 272 2.00 -6.58 -7.86
C ALA A 272 1.87 -7.41 -9.14
N ASN A 273 0.81 -7.17 -9.91
CA ASN A 273 0.54 -7.86 -11.17
C ASN A 273 -0.33 -7.02 -12.11
N TRP A 274 0.15 -5.82 -12.48
CA TRP A 274 -0.56 -4.89 -13.35
C TRP A 274 0.17 -4.60 -14.66
N ARG A 275 -0.55 -4.73 -15.77
CA ARG A 275 -0.13 -4.33 -17.12
C ARG A 275 -0.23 -2.83 -17.37
N GLY A 276 -0.87 -2.09 -16.47
CA GLY A 276 -1.01 -0.65 -16.58
C GLY A 276 -2.34 -0.13 -16.06
N PHE A 277 -2.58 1.13 -16.39
CA PHE A 277 -3.83 1.84 -16.20
C PHE A 277 -4.70 1.67 -17.44
N SER A 278 -6.02 1.62 -17.27
CA SER A 278 -6.94 1.72 -18.41
C SER A 278 -6.80 3.08 -19.08
N GLY A 279 -6.42 3.08 -20.35
CA GLY A 279 -6.32 4.27 -21.21
C GLY A 279 -7.56 4.50 -22.08
N GLY A 280 -8.64 3.76 -21.85
CA GLY A 280 -9.88 3.89 -22.62
C GLY A 280 -10.56 5.25 -22.41
N MET A 281 -11.24 5.77 -23.43
CA MET A 281 -11.91 7.08 -23.37
C MET A 281 -12.85 7.21 -22.17
N LYS A 282 -13.65 6.16 -21.88
CA LYS A 282 -14.58 6.14 -20.75
C LYS A 282 -13.84 6.24 -19.41
N ASP A 283 -12.82 5.42 -19.18
CA ASP A 283 -12.11 5.42 -17.89
C ASP A 283 -11.32 6.71 -17.66
N MET A 284 -10.78 7.29 -18.74
CA MET A 284 -10.15 8.61 -18.70
C MET A 284 -11.16 9.72 -18.37
N TYR A 285 -12.37 9.66 -18.95
CA TYR A 285 -13.47 10.56 -18.62
C TYR A 285 -13.93 10.38 -17.15
N ASP A 286 -13.96 9.13 -16.69
CA ASP A 286 -14.25 8.73 -15.30
C ASP A 286 -13.06 8.97 -14.36
N GLN A 287 -12.12 9.83 -14.77
CA GLN A 287 -11.09 10.45 -13.94
C GLN A 287 -10.01 9.47 -13.43
N MET A 288 -9.72 8.41 -14.20
CA MET A 288 -8.68 7.42 -13.89
C MET A 288 -7.37 8.05 -13.37
N LEU A 289 -6.93 9.14 -14.00
CA LEU A 289 -5.68 9.82 -13.68
C LEU A 289 -5.67 10.40 -12.25
N LYS A 290 -6.81 10.88 -11.75
CA LYS A 290 -6.91 11.40 -10.37
C LYS A 290 -6.71 10.28 -9.35
N PHE A 291 -7.34 9.14 -9.57
CA PHE A 291 -7.23 8.00 -8.67
C PHE A 291 -5.84 7.36 -8.72
N GLY A 292 -5.19 7.35 -9.89
CA GLY A 292 -3.78 6.98 -10.01
C GLY A 292 -2.84 7.86 -9.16
N ALA A 293 -3.07 9.17 -9.14
CA ALA A 293 -2.29 10.09 -8.30
C ALA A 293 -2.50 9.82 -6.80
N TYR A 294 -3.72 9.42 -6.38
CA TYR A 294 -3.97 9.08 -4.97
C TYR A 294 -3.20 7.86 -4.48
N ILE A 295 -2.84 6.93 -5.35
CA ILE A 295 -1.95 5.81 -4.98
C ILE A 295 -0.58 6.36 -4.56
N VAL A 296 -0.02 7.28 -5.36
CA VAL A 296 1.26 7.95 -5.07
C VAL A 296 1.18 8.72 -3.74
N ASP A 297 0.13 9.52 -3.56
CA ASP A 297 -0.06 10.27 -2.31
C ASP A 297 -0.14 9.37 -1.08
N SER A 298 -0.84 8.24 -1.21
CA SER A 298 -1.06 7.31 -0.09
C SER A 298 0.21 6.54 0.26
N LEU A 299 1.00 6.12 -0.73
CA LEU A 299 2.30 5.46 -0.51
C LEU A 299 3.36 6.43 0.03
N ARG A 300 3.37 7.68 -0.45
CA ARG A 300 4.26 8.74 0.05
C ARG A 300 4.02 9.05 1.53
N GLN A 301 2.76 8.99 1.97
CA GLN A 301 2.38 9.22 3.37
C GLN A 301 2.51 7.98 4.26
N TYR A 302 2.81 6.82 3.68
CA TYR A 302 2.92 5.57 4.43
C TYR A 302 4.10 5.61 5.40
N LYS A 303 3.91 5.16 6.64
CA LYS A 303 4.95 5.24 7.69
C LYS A 303 5.51 3.90 8.13
N GLN A 304 4.96 2.78 7.64
CA GLN A 304 5.40 1.42 7.98
C GLN A 304 6.06 0.74 6.77
N PRO A 305 6.77 -0.40 6.95
CA PRO A 305 7.35 -1.13 5.83
C PRO A 305 6.31 -1.55 4.79
N ILE A 306 6.64 -1.35 3.51
CA ILE A 306 5.87 -1.78 2.34
C ILE A 306 6.74 -2.74 1.54
N LEU A 307 6.29 -4.00 1.42
CA LEU A 307 6.94 -5.01 0.59
C LEU A 307 6.11 -5.20 -0.68
N SER A 308 6.60 -4.65 -1.78
CA SER A 308 6.01 -4.90 -3.09
C SER A 308 6.71 -6.09 -3.74
N TYR A 309 5.95 -7.11 -4.11
CA TYR A 309 6.48 -8.34 -4.69
C TYR A 309 5.74 -8.70 -5.96
N ILE A 310 6.47 -8.85 -7.07
CA ILE A 310 5.92 -9.31 -8.36
C ILE A 310 5.97 -10.85 -8.39
N PRO A 311 4.84 -11.58 -8.29
CA PRO A 311 4.83 -13.05 -8.17
C PRO A 311 5.27 -13.78 -9.44
N PRO A 312 5.40 -15.13 -9.43
CA PRO A 312 5.63 -15.90 -10.65
C PRO A 312 4.61 -15.60 -11.72
N ASN A 313 5.08 -15.49 -12.96
CA ASN A 313 4.24 -15.22 -14.13
C ASN A 313 3.43 -13.92 -14.07
N ALA A 314 3.64 -13.08 -13.06
CA ALA A 314 3.06 -11.76 -12.96
C ALA A 314 3.91 -10.74 -13.71
N GLU A 315 3.30 -9.59 -13.98
CA GLU A 315 3.99 -8.48 -14.62
C GLU A 315 3.65 -7.12 -14.04
N LEU A 316 4.61 -6.21 -14.12
CA LEU A 316 4.43 -4.82 -13.70
C LEU A 316 4.89 -3.88 -14.80
N ARG A 317 3.95 -3.15 -15.43
CA ARG A 317 4.24 -2.41 -16.66
C ARG A 317 3.92 -0.92 -16.55
N GLY A 318 4.69 -0.13 -17.30
CA GLY A 318 4.39 1.27 -17.60
C GLY A 318 4.02 2.10 -16.38
N GLY A 319 2.87 2.78 -16.44
CA GLY A 319 2.39 3.63 -15.35
C GLY A 319 2.18 2.89 -14.03
N SER A 320 1.90 1.58 -14.06
CA SER A 320 1.71 0.83 -12.83
C SER A 320 2.99 0.68 -12.01
N TRP A 321 4.15 0.57 -12.67
CA TRP A 321 5.44 0.66 -11.99
C TRP A 321 5.62 2.05 -11.36
N VAL A 322 5.37 3.10 -12.15
CA VAL A 322 5.64 4.49 -11.75
C VAL A 322 4.96 4.84 -10.43
N VAL A 323 3.71 4.43 -10.22
CA VAL A 323 2.96 4.78 -9.00
C VAL A 323 3.31 3.91 -7.77
N MET A 324 4.17 2.89 -7.92
CA MET A 324 4.60 2.00 -6.84
C MET A 324 6.12 1.93 -6.67
N ASP A 325 6.87 2.76 -7.40
CA ASP A 325 8.32 2.77 -7.34
C ASP A 325 8.83 3.10 -5.93
N SER A 326 9.92 2.45 -5.52
CA SER A 326 10.49 2.66 -4.18
C SER A 326 10.91 4.12 -3.94
N SER A 327 11.21 4.88 -4.99
CA SER A 327 11.56 6.30 -4.90
C SER A 327 10.43 7.19 -4.38
N ILE A 328 9.17 6.73 -4.40
CA ILE A 328 8.04 7.46 -3.80
C ILE A 328 8.20 7.56 -2.29
N ASN A 329 8.70 6.49 -1.67
CA ASN A 329 8.95 6.42 -0.22
C ASN A 329 10.12 5.45 0.07
N PRO A 330 11.37 5.91 -0.15
CA PRO A 330 12.56 5.03 -0.14
C PRO A 330 12.90 4.47 1.25
N LEU A 331 12.26 4.99 2.30
CA LEU A 331 12.45 4.54 3.68
C LEU A 331 11.57 3.35 4.02
N CYS A 332 10.47 3.17 3.28
CA CYS A 332 9.43 2.19 3.59
C CYS A 332 9.29 1.12 2.50
N ILE A 333 9.47 1.48 1.23
CA ILE A 333 9.17 0.60 0.10
C ILE A 333 10.40 -0.21 -0.30
N GLU A 334 10.27 -1.52 -0.27
CA GLU A 334 11.19 -2.46 -0.91
C GLU A 334 10.46 -3.23 -2.02
N LEU A 335 11.10 -3.32 -3.19
CA LEU A 335 10.52 -3.93 -4.38
C LEU A 335 11.30 -5.20 -4.73
N TYR A 336 10.57 -6.31 -4.80
CA TYR A 336 11.05 -7.64 -5.11
C TYR A 336 10.36 -8.18 -6.35
N ALA A 337 11.05 -9.04 -7.10
CA ALA A 337 10.48 -9.69 -8.26
C ALA A 337 10.78 -11.19 -8.23
N ASP A 338 9.81 -12.03 -8.60
CA ASP A 338 10.04 -13.45 -8.77
C ASP A 338 10.89 -13.69 -10.02
N LYS A 339 11.74 -14.72 -10.02
CA LYS A 339 12.56 -15.09 -11.19
C LYS A 339 11.76 -15.27 -12.50
N GLU A 340 10.47 -15.63 -12.42
CA GLU A 340 9.59 -15.82 -13.58
C GLU A 340 8.80 -14.58 -13.99
N SER A 341 8.81 -13.52 -13.18
CA SER A 341 8.06 -12.28 -13.42
C SER A 341 8.63 -11.42 -14.55
N ARG A 342 7.89 -10.38 -14.98
CA ARG A 342 8.31 -9.43 -16.02
C ARG A 342 7.97 -7.99 -15.66
N ALA A 343 8.80 -7.04 -16.09
CA ALA A 343 8.49 -5.62 -15.96
C ALA A 343 9.22 -4.80 -17.01
N ASN A 344 8.54 -3.84 -17.60
CA ASN A 344 9.12 -2.85 -18.50
C ASN A 344 8.11 -1.70 -18.74
N ILE A 345 8.50 -0.69 -19.51
CA ILE A 345 7.65 0.45 -19.88
C ILE A 345 6.42 -0.01 -20.69
N LEU A 346 6.61 -0.93 -21.63
CA LEU A 346 5.57 -1.49 -22.48
C LEU A 346 5.64 -3.02 -22.47
N GLU A 347 4.57 -3.65 -22.94
CA GLU A 347 4.62 -5.06 -23.31
C GLU A 347 5.59 -5.29 -24.48
N PRO A 348 6.16 -6.50 -24.62
CA PRO A 348 7.06 -6.86 -25.72
C PRO A 348 6.48 -6.52 -27.10
N GLU A 349 5.21 -6.81 -27.32
CA GLU A 349 4.47 -6.55 -28.55
C GLU A 349 4.44 -5.05 -28.87
N GLY A 350 4.08 -4.22 -27.89
CA GLY A 350 4.10 -2.76 -28.03
C GLY A 350 5.50 -2.20 -28.26
N THR A 351 6.52 -2.80 -27.63
CA THR A 351 7.92 -2.41 -27.84
C THR A 351 8.37 -2.68 -29.28
N VAL A 352 8.03 -3.85 -29.84
CA VAL A 352 8.34 -4.20 -31.23
C VAL A 352 7.66 -3.26 -32.21
N GLU A 353 6.38 -2.95 -31.98
CA GLU A 353 5.61 -2.05 -32.85
C GLU A 353 6.25 -0.65 -32.95
N ILE A 354 6.82 -0.15 -31.85
CA ILE A 354 7.45 1.17 -31.82
C ILE A 354 8.91 1.11 -32.30
N LYS A 355 9.71 0.17 -31.78
CA LYS A 355 11.18 0.19 -31.86
C LYS A 355 11.77 -0.82 -32.85
N TYR A 356 11.04 -1.88 -33.21
CA TYR A 356 11.53 -2.96 -34.09
C TYR A 356 10.58 -3.19 -35.27
N ARG A 357 10.34 -2.12 -36.02
CA ARG A 357 9.36 -2.10 -37.12
C ARG A 357 9.78 -3.00 -38.28
N LYS A 358 8.88 -3.17 -39.25
CA LYS A 358 9.09 -3.98 -40.47
C LYS A 358 10.47 -3.80 -41.13
N LYS A 359 10.97 -2.57 -41.22
CA LYS A 359 12.31 -2.27 -41.78
C LYS A 359 13.45 -3.00 -41.07
N ASP A 360 13.36 -3.16 -39.75
CA ASP A 360 14.40 -3.78 -38.93
C ASP A 360 14.24 -5.30 -38.93
N LEU A 361 13.00 -5.82 -39.02
CA LEU A 361 12.75 -7.23 -39.33
C LEU A 361 13.41 -7.64 -40.66
N ILE A 362 13.23 -6.86 -41.72
CA ILE A 362 13.84 -7.11 -43.04
C ILE A 362 15.37 -7.07 -42.96
N LYS A 363 15.96 -6.12 -42.24
CA LYS A 363 17.41 -6.07 -42.02
C LYS A 363 17.91 -7.36 -41.34
N THR A 364 17.15 -7.88 -40.38
CA THR A 364 17.50 -9.11 -39.66
C THR A 364 17.32 -10.34 -40.54
N MET A 365 16.30 -10.40 -41.39
CA MET A 365 16.18 -11.44 -42.43
C MET A 365 17.38 -11.41 -43.38
N ARG A 366 17.76 -10.23 -43.88
CA ARG A 366 18.94 -10.08 -44.75
C ARG A 366 20.24 -10.53 -44.08
N ARG A 367 20.35 -10.37 -42.76
CA ARG A 367 21.54 -10.75 -41.99
C ARG A 367 21.58 -12.25 -41.67
N ILE A 368 20.45 -12.85 -41.31
CA ILE A 368 20.39 -14.20 -40.71
C ILE A 368 19.85 -15.25 -41.70
N ASP A 369 18.86 -14.93 -42.55
CA ASP A 369 18.27 -15.89 -43.48
C ASP A 369 19.18 -16.11 -44.70
N PRO A 370 19.75 -17.32 -44.90
CA PRO A 370 20.68 -17.57 -46.00
C PRO A 370 20.03 -17.42 -47.38
N ALA A 371 18.74 -17.78 -47.52
CA ALA A 371 18.02 -17.67 -48.78
C ALA A 371 17.75 -16.20 -49.16
N TYR A 372 17.31 -15.39 -48.19
CA TYR A 372 17.15 -13.95 -48.35
C TYR A 372 18.48 -13.29 -48.74
N LYS A 373 19.57 -13.65 -48.05
CA LYS A 373 20.91 -13.13 -48.36
C LYS A 373 21.33 -13.44 -49.80
N LYS A 374 21.16 -14.68 -50.25
CA LYS A 374 21.46 -15.09 -51.64
C LYS A 374 20.64 -14.31 -52.67
N LEU A 375 19.34 -14.12 -52.45
CA LEU A 375 18.46 -13.37 -53.36
C LEU A 375 18.90 -11.89 -53.46
N VAL A 376 19.28 -11.27 -52.34
CA VAL A 376 19.82 -9.90 -52.33
C VAL A 376 21.17 -9.81 -53.06
N GLU A 377 22.07 -10.79 -52.85
CA GLU A 377 23.36 -10.86 -53.55
C GLU A 377 23.17 -11.03 -55.06
N GLN A 378 22.25 -11.89 -55.48
CA GLN A 378 21.89 -12.07 -56.89
C GLN A 378 21.35 -10.76 -57.49
N LEU A 379 20.42 -10.07 -56.82
CA LEU A 379 19.90 -8.76 -57.25
C LEU A 379 20.98 -7.67 -57.38
N GLY A 380 22.08 -7.78 -56.63
CA GLY A 380 23.22 -6.87 -56.69
C GLY A 380 24.18 -7.09 -57.86
N THR A 381 23.98 -8.15 -58.67
CA THR A 381 24.88 -8.49 -59.79
C THR A 381 24.65 -7.56 -60.98
N PRO A 382 25.68 -6.85 -61.50
CA PRO A 382 25.53 -5.99 -62.68
C PRO A 382 25.27 -6.82 -63.95
N GLY A 383 24.39 -6.36 -64.84
CA GLY A 383 24.09 -7.02 -66.13
C GLY A 383 22.87 -7.95 -66.16
N LEU A 384 22.02 -7.95 -65.12
CA LEU A 384 20.76 -8.69 -65.10
C LEU A 384 19.74 -8.17 -66.14
N SER A 385 19.02 -9.08 -66.78
CA SER A 385 17.87 -8.71 -67.61
C SER A 385 16.72 -8.17 -66.75
N ASP A 386 15.89 -7.29 -67.31
CA ASP A 386 14.73 -6.74 -66.59
C ASP A 386 13.76 -7.84 -66.14
N LYS A 387 13.69 -8.95 -66.88
CA LYS A 387 12.88 -10.13 -66.54
C LYS A 387 13.42 -10.83 -65.30
N ASP A 388 14.73 -11.08 -65.24
CA ASP A 388 15.36 -11.80 -64.12
C ASP A 388 15.38 -10.94 -62.85
N ARG A 389 15.59 -9.62 -62.98
CA ARG A 389 15.48 -8.69 -61.85
C ARG A 389 14.07 -8.72 -61.25
N LYS A 390 13.04 -8.66 -62.09
CA LYS A 390 11.64 -8.68 -61.63
C LYS A 390 11.24 -10.02 -60.99
N ASP A 391 11.77 -11.12 -61.51
CA ASP A 391 11.56 -12.46 -60.91
C ASP A 391 12.24 -12.56 -59.53
N LEU A 392 13.51 -12.14 -59.42
CA LEU A 392 14.23 -12.12 -58.15
C LEU A 392 13.58 -11.19 -57.11
N GLU A 393 13.08 -10.02 -57.51
CA GLU A 393 12.30 -9.13 -56.64
C GLU A 393 11.00 -9.79 -56.16
N GLY A 394 10.32 -10.53 -57.05
CA GLY A 394 9.12 -11.31 -56.70
C GLY A 394 9.42 -12.44 -55.71
N GLN A 395 10.51 -13.18 -55.92
CA GLN A 395 10.98 -14.23 -55.01
C GLN A 395 11.40 -13.66 -53.66
N LEU A 396 12.10 -12.52 -53.64
CA LEU A 396 12.50 -11.82 -52.43
C LEU A 396 11.28 -11.39 -51.61
N LYS A 397 10.28 -10.79 -52.26
CA LYS A 397 9.04 -10.35 -51.62
C LYS A 397 8.23 -11.54 -51.08
N SER A 398 8.20 -12.66 -51.80
CA SER A 398 7.54 -13.89 -51.35
C SER A 398 8.24 -14.48 -50.12
N ARG A 399 9.58 -14.48 -50.11
CA ARG A 399 10.37 -14.90 -48.95
C ARG A 399 10.15 -13.98 -47.74
N GLU A 400 10.09 -12.65 -47.96
CA GLU A 400 9.77 -11.69 -46.91
C GLU A 400 8.41 -11.99 -46.26
N GLN A 401 7.36 -12.14 -47.08
CA GLN A 401 6.00 -12.42 -46.59
C GLN A 401 5.91 -13.71 -45.79
N LEU A 402 6.61 -14.76 -46.21
CA LEU A 402 6.68 -16.03 -45.49
C LEU A 402 7.40 -15.89 -44.13
N LEU A 403 8.47 -15.10 -44.07
CA LEU A 403 9.31 -14.97 -42.88
C LEU A 403 8.79 -13.94 -41.86
N LEU A 404 7.98 -12.97 -42.30
CA LEU A 404 7.49 -11.89 -41.43
C LEU A 404 6.88 -12.38 -40.11
N PRO A 405 5.97 -13.38 -40.08
CA PRO A 405 5.36 -13.83 -38.83
C PRO A 405 6.37 -14.38 -37.81
N ILE A 406 7.32 -15.22 -38.25
CA ILE A 406 8.30 -15.83 -37.35
C ILE A 406 9.35 -14.83 -36.90
N TYR A 407 9.81 -13.93 -37.79
CA TYR A 407 10.75 -12.87 -37.39
C TYR A 407 10.10 -11.85 -36.45
N HIS A 408 8.80 -11.59 -36.59
CA HIS A 408 8.06 -10.81 -35.62
C HIS A 408 8.05 -11.49 -34.24
N GLN A 409 7.75 -12.79 -34.15
CA GLN A 409 7.85 -13.53 -32.88
C GLN A 409 9.28 -13.50 -32.29
N VAL A 410 10.32 -13.62 -33.12
CA VAL A 410 11.72 -13.47 -32.68
C VAL A 410 11.97 -12.08 -32.11
N ALA A 411 11.44 -11.02 -32.74
CA ALA A 411 11.57 -9.66 -32.25
C ALA A 411 10.82 -9.46 -30.91
N VAL A 412 9.64 -10.05 -30.76
CA VAL A 412 8.86 -10.04 -29.51
C VAL A 412 9.63 -10.76 -28.40
N GLN A 413 10.21 -11.93 -28.68
CA GLN A 413 11.06 -12.63 -27.73
C GLN A 413 12.31 -11.82 -27.37
N PHE A 414 12.95 -11.17 -28.35
CA PHE A 414 14.08 -10.27 -28.11
C PHE A 414 13.70 -9.09 -27.21
N ALA A 415 12.53 -8.49 -27.41
CA ALA A 415 12.01 -7.46 -26.52
C ALA A 415 11.78 -8.03 -25.10
N SER A 416 11.12 -9.18 -24.98
CA SER A 416 10.84 -9.84 -23.70
C SER A 416 12.09 -10.18 -22.88
N LEU A 417 13.25 -10.38 -23.52
CA LEU A 417 14.52 -10.58 -22.80
C LEU A 417 14.95 -9.35 -21.99
N HIS A 418 14.54 -8.15 -22.38
CA HIS A 418 14.82 -6.90 -21.65
C HIS A 418 13.93 -6.74 -20.41
N ASP A 419 12.84 -7.49 -20.34
CA ASP A 419 11.83 -7.39 -19.29
C ASP A 419 12.12 -8.33 -18.11
N LYS A 420 13.26 -9.03 -18.12
CA LYS A 420 13.60 -10.04 -17.11
C LYS A 420 14.01 -9.39 -15.78
N PRO A 421 13.75 -10.04 -14.63
CA PRO A 421 14.09 -9.51 -13.31
C PRO A 421 15.57 -9.15 -13.14
N ILE A 422 16.47 -9.93 -13.76
CA ILE A 422 17.91 -9.64 -13.76
C ILE A 422 18.24 -8.27 -14.36
N CYS A 423 17.53 -7.85 -15.41
CA CYS A 423 17.72 -6.53 -15.99
C CYS A 423 17.30 -5.42 -15.03
N MET A 424 16.27 -5.65 -14.22
CA MET A 424 15.81 -4.68 -13.22
C MET A 424 16.79 -4.58 -12.05
N LEU A 425 17.31 -5.72 -11.57
CA LEU A 425 18.29 -5.78 -10.49
C LEU A 425 19.61 -5.08 -10.89
N GLU A 426 20.14 -5.37 -12.08
CA GLU A 426 21.36 -4.72 -12.61
C GLU A 426 21.20 -3.20 -12.82
N LYS A 427 19.95 -2.72 -12.92
CA LYS A 427 19.64 -1.28 -13.00
C LYS A 427 19.36 -0.65 -11.64
N GLY A 428 19.45 -1.42 -10.55
CA GLY A 428 19.17 -0.95 -9.19
C GLY A 428 17.69 -0.64 -8.93
N ALA A 429 16.79 -1.18 -9.75
CA ALA A 429 15.35 -0.94 -9.63
C ALA A 429 14.66 -1.95 -8.69
N LEU A 430 15.33 -3.06 -8.35
CA LEU A 430 14.87 -4.07 -7.40
C LEU A 430 15.83 -4.17 -6.21
N THR A 431 15.30 -4.59 -5.07
CA THR A 431 16.09 -4.98 -3.91
C THR A 431 16.70 -6.37 -4.10
N ASP A 432 15.89 -7.35 -4.55
CA ASP A 432 16.36 -8.72 -4.81
C ASP A 432 15.40 -9.49 -5.74
N ILE A 433 15.88 -10.62 -6.27
CA ILE A 433 15.10 -11.58 -7.05
C ILE A 433 14.79 -12.79 -6.17
N LEU A 434 13.51 -13.11 -6.04
CA LEU A 434 13.05 -14.17 -5.14
C LEU A 434 12.57 -15.41 -5.91
N GLU A 435 12.51 -16.53 -5.19
CA GLU A 435 11.79 -17.73 -5.64
C GLU A 435 10.53 -17.91 -4.81
N TRP A 436 9.38 -18.01 -5.48
CA TRP A 436 8.07 -18.12 -4.82
C TRP A 436 7.99 -19.15 -3.70
N LYS A 437 8.56 -20.35 -3.91
CA LYS A 437 8.50 -21.44 -2.92
C LYS A 437 9.09 -21.04 -1.57
N THR A 438 10.20 -20.31 -1.56
CA THR A 438 10.92 -19.88 -0.34
C THR A 438 10.67 -18.41 0.02
N SER A 439 9.90 -17.70 -0.81
CA SER A 439 9.59 -16.27 -0.62
C SER A 439 8.91 -15.98 0.72
N ARG A 440 8.05 -16.89 1.22
CA ARG A 440 7.39 -16.77 2.53
C ARG A 440 8.42 -16.60 3.65
N THR A 441 9.38 -17.51 3.76
CA THR A 441 10.44 -17.49 4.78
C THR A 441 11.29 -16.23 4.66
N PHE A 442 11.67 -15.86 3.43
CA PHE A 442 12.49 -14.68 3.18
C PHE A 442 11.78 -13.40 3.63
N LEU A 443 10.55 -13.19 3.15
CA LEU A 443 9.76 -11.98 3.42
C LEU A 443 9.34 -11.91 4.89
N TYR A 444 9.13 -13.04 5.58
CA TYR A 444 8.92 -13.05 7.02
C TYR A 444 10.12 -12.45 7.77
N TRP A 445 11.33 -12.97 7.55
CA TRP A 445 12.51 -12.50 8.27
C TRP A 445 12.85 -11.07 7.89
N ARG A 446 12.65 -10.69 6.61
CA ARG A 446 12.84 -9.31 6.17
C ARG A 446 11.86 -8.36 6.86
N LEU A 447 10.58 -8.69 6.87
CA LEU A 447 9.56 -7.86 7.51
C LEU A 447 9.80 -7.73 9.01
N ARG A 448 10.12 -8.84 9.70
CA ARG A 448 10.43 -8.83 11.14
C ARG A 448 11.62 -7.92 11.45
N ARG A 449 12.67 -7.98 10.62
CA ARG A 449 13.84 -7.11 10.72
C ARG A 449 13.45 -5.64 10.56
N LEU A 450 12.74 -5.30 9.48
CA LEU A 450 12.34 -3.92 9.20
C LEU A 450 11.48 -3.32 10.32
N LEU A 451 10.58 -4.11 10.90
CA LEU A 451 9.77 -3.68 12.04
C LEU A 451 10.61 -3.38 13.29
N LEU A 452 11.60 -4.23 13.60
CA LEU A 452 12.50 -4.00 14.75
C LEU A 452 13.44 -2.81 14.50
N GLU A 453 14.00 -2.70 13.31
CA GLU A 453 14.82 -1.55 12.91
C GLU A 453 14.02 -0.25 12.96
N ASP A 454 12.75 -0.26 12.53
CA ASP A 454 11.88 0.91 12.61
C ASP A 454 11.59 1.32 14.05
N GLN A 455 11.27 0.37 14.94
CA GLN A 455 11.09 0.67 16.38
C GLN A 455 12.31 1.37 16.98
N ILE A 456 13.50 0.83 16.75
CA ILE A 456 14.74 1.42 17.27
C ILE A 456 15.03 2.76 16.61
N ARG A 457 14.75 2.90 15.31
CA ARG A 457 14.93 4.17 14.59
C ARG A 457 14.05 5.27 15.19
N GLN A 458 12.78 4.98 15.48
CA GLN A 458 11.88 5.95 16.12
C GLN A 458 12.40 6.37 17.49
N GLU A 459 12.92 5.43 18.27
CA GLU A 459 13.51 5.71 19.59
C GLU A 459 14.80 6.53 19.51
N ILE A 460 15.65 6.27 18.51
CA ILE A 460 16.83 7.11 18.24
C ILE A 460 16.41 8.52 17.84
N LEU A 461 15.38 8.68 17.00
CA LEU A 461 14.88 10.00 16.58
C LEU A 461 14.23 10.76 17.74
N GLN A 462 13.54 10.07 18.66
CA GLN A 462 13.03 10.69 19.88
C GLN A 462 14.16 11.12 20.83
N ALA A 463 15.26 10.37 20.88
CA ALA A 463 16.44 10.71 21.67
C ALA A 463 17.27 11.84 21.05
N SER A 464 17.37 11.88 19.71
CA SER A 464 18.12 12.88 18.96
C SER A 464 17.44 13.16 17.60
N PRO A 465 16.56 14.18 17.53
CA PRO A 465 15.77 14.48 16.34
C PRO A 465 16.58 14.97 15.13
N GLU A 466 17.82 15.41 15.34
CA GLU A 466 18.67 15.98 14.30
C GLU A 466 19.35 14.92 13.41
N LEU A 467 19.31 13.64 13.80
CA LEU A 467 19.99 12.57 13.07
C LEU A 467 19.24 12.20 11.78
N SER A 468 19.97 12.18 10.66
CA SER A 468 19.43 11.72 9.37
C SER A 468 19.23 10.20 9.36
N HIS A 469 18.30 9.71 8.55
CA HIS A 469 18.03 8.27 8.43
C HIS A 469 19.25 7.46 7.98
N VAL A 470 20.07 8.00 7.07
CA VAL A 470 21.31 7.35 6.60
C VAL A 470 22.32 7.20 7.74
N HIS A 471 22.42 8.21 8.62
CA HIS A 471 23.25 8.11 9.81
C HIS A 471 22.73 7.02 10.75
N ILE A 472 21.42 6.95 11.00
CA ILE A 472 20.84 5.92 11.88
C ILE A 472 21.09 4.51 11.34
N GLN A 473 20.89 4.28 10.04
CA GLN A 473 21.16 2.97 9.43
C GLN A 473 22.64 2.58 9.54
N SER A 474 23.55 3.54 9.31
CA SER A 474 24.99 3.32 9.48
C SER A 474 25.37 3.04 10.95
N MET A 475 24.72 3.73 11.89
CA MET A 475 24.93 3.54 13.34
C MET A 475 24.48 2.16 13.78
N LEU A 476 23.31 1.69 13.35
CA LEU A 476 22.83 0.34 13.66
C LEU A 476 23.80 -0.74 13.15
N ARG A 477 24.26 -0.60 11.90
CA ARG A 477 25.26 -1.51 11.33
C ARG A 477 26.58 -1.46 12.12
N ARG A 478 27.03 -0.27 12.54
CA ARG A 478 28.23 -0.11 13.36
C ARG A 478 28.08 -0.80 14.71
N TRP A 479 26.95 -0.59 15.41
CA TRP A 479 26.69 -1.24 16.71
C TRP A 479 26.64 -2.77 16.59
N PHE A 480 26.08 -3.28 15.50
CA PHE A 480 26.12 -4.72 15.20
C PHE A 480 27.58 -5.21 15.07
N VAL A 481 28.41 -4.52 14.26
CA VAL A 481 29.80 -4.91 14.04
C VAL A 481 30.66 -4.77 15.30
N GLU A 482 30.41 -3.75 16.14
CA GLU A 482 31.11 -3.54 17.41
C GLU A 482 30.81 -4.64 18.44
N THR A 483 29.57 -5.14 18.45
CA THR A 483 29.13 -6.17 19.41
C THR A 483 29.45 -7.60 18.94
N GLU A 484 29.23 -7.91 17.67
CA GLU A 484 29.45 -9.25 17.10
C GLU A 484 30.88 -9.45 16.56
N GLY A 485 31.63 -8.37 16.36
CA GLY A 485 32.97 -8.35 15.80
C GLY A 485 33.02 -8.25 14.27
N ALA A 486 34.09 -7.63 13.75
CA ALA A 486 34.27 -7.39 12.32
C ALA A 486 34.26 -8.67 11.45
N VAL A 487 34.66 -9.82 12.01
CA VAL A 487 34.65 -11.11 11.31
C VAL A 487 33.23 -11.55 10.93
N LYS A 488 32.21 -11.16 11.72
CA LYS A 488 30.81 -11.48 11.46
C LYS A 488 30.05 -10.37 10.74
N ALA A 489 30.71 -9.31 10.26
CA ALA A 489 30.06 -8.17 9.64
C ALA A 489 29.17 -8.54 8.43
N TYR A 490 29.53 -9.58 7.67
CA TYR A 490 28.74 -10.09 6.54
C TYR A 490 27.37 -10.66 6.97
N MET A 491 27.21 -11.05 8.24
CA MET A 491 25.94 -11.55 8.77
C MET A 491 24.87 -10.45 8.87
N TRP A 492 25.26 -9.17 8.74
CA TRP A 492 24.31 -8.04 8.67
C TRP A 492 23.35 -8.15 7.48
N ASP A 493 23.76 -8.81 6.41
CA ASP A 493 22.90 -9.00 5.23
C ASP A 493 21.95 -10.20 5.42
N ASN A 494 22.18 -11.05 6.43
CA ASN A 494 21.29 -12.14 6.79
C ASN A 494 20.17 -11.65 7.73
N ASN A 495 18.94 -11.58 7.21
CA ASN A 495 17.78 -11.07 7.95
C ASN A 495 17.54 -11.82 9.28
N GLN A 496 17.67 -13.16 9.30
CA GLN A 496 17.42 -13.94 10.50
C GLN A 496 18.45 -13.67 11.60
N MET A 497 19.73 -13.53 11.24
CA MET A 497 20.79 -13.22 12.22
C MET A 497 20.61 -11.84 12.82
N VAL A 498 20.28 -10.85 12.00
CA VAL A 498 20.01 -9.49 12.48
C VAL A 498 18.79 -9.46 13.38
N VAL A 499 17.70 -10.16 13.04
CA VAL A 499 16.52 -10.25 13.92
C VAL A 499 16.87 -10.83 15.29
N ARG A 500 17.63 -11.94 15.33
CA ARG A 500 18.04 -12.55 16.61
C ARG A 500 18.88 -11.60 17.46
N TRP A 501 19.82 -10.90 16.84
CA TRP A 501 20.63 -9.89 17.51
C TRP A 501 19.77 -8.73 18.02
N LEU A 502 18.86 -8.20 17.19
CA LEU A 502 17.95 -7.13 17.57
C LEU A 502 17.06 -7.54 18.75
N GLU A 503 16.47 -8.74 18.73
CA GLU A 503 15.64 -9.23 19.83
C GLU A 503 16.45 -9.38 21.13
N GLN A 504 17.68 -9.91 21.04
CA GLN A 504 18.58 -10.02 22.18
C GLN A 504 18.92 -8.66 22.81
N HIS A 505 19.17 -7.63 22.01
CA HIS A 505 19.58 -6.32 22.51
C HIS A 505 18.42 -5.35 22.74
N TRP A 506 17.26 -5.51 22.10
CA TRP A 506 16.11 -4.60 22.23
C TRP A 506 15.08 -5.09 23.25
N GLN A 507 14.79 -6.39 23.27
CA GLN A 507 13.75 -7.01 24.08
C GLN A 507 14.28 -7.66 25.37
N ALA A 508 15.59 -7.60 25.63
CA ALA A 508 16.15 -7.96 26.92
C ALA A 508 15.51 -7.13 28.04
N GLY A 509 14.95 -7.81 29.05
CA GLY A 509 14.42 -7.16 30.27
C GLY A 509 15.53 -6.46 31.07
N ASP A 510 15.13 -5.65 32.06
CA ASP A 510 15.97 -4.71 32.84
C ASP A 510 17.22 -5.31 33.55
N GLY A 511 17.50 -6.61 33.42
CA GLY A 511 18.66 -7.30 34.00
C GLY A 511 19.81 -7.64 33.04
N LEU A 512 19.65 -7.50 31.72
CA LEU A 512 20.70 -7.78 30.71
C LEU A 512 21.20 -6.47 30.09
N HIS A 513 22.54 -6.31 30.04
CA HIS A 513 23.21 -5.12 29.50
C HIS A 513 22.86 -4.95 28.00
N SER A 514 22.01 -3.98 27.68
CA SER A 514 21.55 -3.70 26.32
C SER A 514 22.40 -2.60 25.70
N THR A 515 23.35 -2.98 24.86
CA THR A 515 24.21 -2.04 24.12
C THR A 515 23.41 -1.01 23.32
N ILE A 516 22.29 -1.42 22.70
CA ILE A 516 21.42 -0.51 21.92
C ILE A 516 20.79 0.54 22.85
N ARG A 517 20.18 0.13 23.97
CA ARG A 517 19.52 1.07 24.90
C ARG A 517 20.52 2.01 25.56
N GLU A 518 21.71 1.54 25.90
CA GLU A 518 22.78 2.39 26.45
C GLU A 518 23.28 3.41 25.45
N ASN A 519 23.51 3.00 24.20
CA ASN A 519 23.91 3.92 23.15
C ASN A 519 22.82 4.99 22.93
N ILE A 520 21.54 4.63 22.96
CA ILE A 520 20.42 5.58 22.89
C ILE A 520 20.42 6.53 24.09
N LYS A 521 20.68 6.03 25.31
CA LYS A 521 20.80 6.88 26.52
C LYS A 521 21.94 7.90 26.39
N CYS A 522 23.09 7.48 25.86
CA CYS A 522 24.22 8.37 25.58
C CYS A 522 23.85 9.43 24.54
N LEU A 523 23.22 9.04 23.42
CA LEU A 523 22.74 9.98 22.40
C LEU A 523 21.75 11.00 22.97
N LYS A 524 20.81 10.55 23.82
CA LYS A 524 19.85 11.44 24.47
C LYS A 524 20.54 12.45 25.38
N ARG A 525 21.53 12.00 26.17
CA ARG A 525 22.33 12.87 27.04
C ARG A 525 23.07 13.94 26.22
N ASP A 526 23.74 13.54 25.15
CA ASP A 526 24.48 14.46 24.28
C ASP A 526 23.56 15.45 23.58
N SER A 527 22.39 14.99 23.11
CA SER A 527 21.37 15.84 22.50
C SER A 527 20.85 16.88 23.49
N VAL A 528 20.52 16.49 24.72
CA VAL A 528 20.07 17.42 25.77
C VAL A 528 21.15 18.45 26.12
N LEU A 529 22.40 18.02 26.27
CA LEU A 529 23.52 18.92 26.52
C LEU A 529 23.71 19.94 25.39
N LYS A 530 23.55 19.51 24.13
CA LYS A 530 23.60 20.39 22.97
C LYS A 530 22.45 21.39 22.97
N THR A 531 21.22 20.97 23.31
CA THR A 531 20.06 21.85 23.42
C THR A 531 20.26 22.90 24.52
N ILE A 532 20.70 22.50 25.71
CA ILE A 532 20.97 23.43 26.82
C ILE A 532 22.05 24.44 26.42
N ARG A 533 23.13 23.97 25.77
CA ARG A 533 24.20 24.85 25.28
C ARG A 533 23.67 25.88 24.27
N GLY A 534 22.85 25.45 23.31
CA GLY A 534 22.24 26.34 22.33
C GLY A 534 21.35 27.40 22.99
N LEU A 535 20.47 26.99 23.90
CA LEU A 535 19.58 27.90 24.63
C LEU A 535 20.33 28.96 25.44
N VAL A 536 21.40 28.56 26.14
CA VAL A 536 22.25 29.47 26.93
C VAL A 536 23.10 30.38 26.03
N GLN A 537 23.56 29.86 24.89
CA GLN A 537 24.34 30.66 23.93
C GLN A 537 23.48 31.72 23.24
N ASP A 538 22.21 31.39 22.94
CA ASP A 538 21.26 32.33 22.32
C ASP A 538 20.71 33.35 23.33
N ASN A 539 20.69 33.01 24.64
CA ASN A 539 20.11 33.82 25.72
C ASN A 539 21.08 33.87 26.93
N PRO A 540 22.24 34.55 26.81
CA PRO A 540 23.28 34.54 27.84
C PRO A 540 22.84 35.13 29.18
N GLU A 541 21.85 36.01 29.19
CA GLU A 541 21.28 36.65 30.39
C GLU A 541 20.63 35.65 31.37
N VAL A 542 20.14 34.51 30.88
CA VAL A 542 19.47 33.48 31.71
C VAL A 542 20.50 32.54 32.37
N ALA A 543 21.77 32.60 31.98
CA ALA A 543 22.80 31.64 32.41
C ALA A 543 23.00 31.62 33.93
N ALA A 544 23.04 32.79 34.58
CA ALA A 544 23.25 32.89 36.02
C ALA A 544 22.06 32.30 36.81
N ASP A 545 20.84 32.63 36.42
CA ASP A 545 19.61 32.12 37.04
C ASP A 545 19.49 30.60 36.86
N CYS A 546 19.87 30.08 35.69
CA CYS A 546 19.94 28.64 35.43
C CYS A 546 20.92 27.91 36.36
N ILE A 547 22.11 28.48 36.61
CA ILE A 547 23.09 27.88 37.54
C ILE A 547 22.52 27.80 38.96
N VAL A 548 21.85 28.86 39.41
CA VAL A 548 21.19 28.90 40.73
C VAL A 548 20.11 27.81 40.81
N TYR A 549 19.24 27.72 39.80
CA TYR A 549 18.17 26.72 39.78
C TYR A 549 18.72 25.28 39.74
N MET A 550 19.70 24.99 38.88
CA MET A 550 20.34 23.67 38.80
C MET A 550 21.02 23.28 40.11
N SER A 551 21.65 24.24 40.81
CA SER A 551 22.34 23.98 42.08
C SER A 551 21.42 23.45 43.19
N GLN A 552 20.10 23.68 43.09
CA GLN A 552 19.10 23.20 44.06
C GLN A 552 18.90 21.68 43.97
N HIS A 553 19.08 21.09 42.78
CA HIS A 553 18.83 19.68 42.49
C HIS A 553 20.09 18.79 42.54
N VAL A 554 21.27 19.41 42.67
CA VAL A 554 22.57 18.74 42.69
C VAL A 554 22.97 18.41 44.14
N SER A 555 23.73 17.33 44.37
CA SER A 555 24.14 16.93 45.72
C SER A 555 25.09 17.96 46.36
N PRO A 556 25.16 18.06 47.71
CA PRO A 556 26.09 19.00 48.38
C PRO A 556 27.56 18.82 47.98
N ALA A 557 27.99 17.58 47.69
CA ALA A 557 29.35 17.27 47.24
C ALA A 557 29.64 17.79 45.83
N GLU A 558 28.70 17.58 44.89
CA GLU A 558 28.79 18.11 43.53
C GLU A 558 28.70 19.65 43.52
N ARG A 559 27.87 20.26 44.39
CA ARG A 559 27.84 21.72 44.57
C ARG A 559 29.20 22.26 45.00
N ALA A 560 29.87 21.61 45.97
CA ALA A 560 31.21 22.00 46.40
C ALA A 560 32.24 21.90 45.25
N GLN A 561 32.14 20.86 44.41
CA GLN A 561 33.00 20.71 43.23
C GLN A 561 32.74 21.80 42.18
N VAL A 562 31.47 22.14 41.90
CA VAL A 562 31.10 23.21 40.95
C VAL A 562 31.59 24.57 41.44
N ILE A 563 31.42 24.88 42.74
CA ILE A 563 31.92 26.12 43.35
C ILE A 563 33.45 26.19 43.21
N HIS A 564 34.16 25.11 43.50
CA HIS A 564 35.62 25.04 43.33
C HIS A 564 36.02 25.29 41.86
N LEU A 565 35.39 24.58 40.90
CA LEU A 565 35.66 24.73 39.47
C LEU A 565 35.47 26.18 39.01
N LEU A 566 34.31 26.80 39.32
CA LEU A 566 34.03 28.19 38.96
C LEU A 566 35.04 29.16 39.58
N SER A 567 35.46 28.93 40.83
CA SER A 567 36.47 29.77 41.50
C SER A 567 37.88 29.65 40.90
N THR A 568 38.19 28.53 40.23
CA THR A 568 39.49 28.27 39.60
C THR A 568 39.55 28.67 38.11
N MET A 569 38.41 28.90 37.45
CA MET A 569 38.33 29.19 36.01
C MET A 569 38.93 30.56 35.62
N ASP A 570 39.05 31.51 36.56
CA ASP A 570 39.68 32.82 36.35
C ASP A 570 41.21 32.83 36.50
N SER A 571 41.84 31.66 36.73
CA SER A 571 43.31 31.57 36.74
C SER A 571 43.82 31.45 35.30
N PRO A 572 44.48 32.46 34.72
CA PRO A 572 44.99 32.38 33.36
C PRO A 572 45.99 31.22 33.28
N ALA A 573 45.88 30.41 32.22
CA ALA A 573 46.87 29.40 31.90
C ALA A 573 48.25 30.09 31.87
N SER A 574 49.09 29.75 32.84
CA SER A 574 50.45 30.23 32.95
C SER A 574 51.23 29.81 31.71
N THR A 575 51.79 30.82 31.03
CA THR A 575 52.74 30.83 29.91
C THR A 575 53.65 29.63 29.76
#